data_AF-A0A5R2NCU1-F1
#
_entry.id   AF-A0A5R2NCU1-F1
#
_cell.length_a   1.000
_cell.length_b   1.000
_cell.length_c   1.000
_cell.angle_alpha   90.00
_cell.angle_beta   90.00
_cell.angle_gamma   90.00
#
_symmetry.space_group_name_H-M   'P 1'
#
loop_
_entity.id
_entity.type
_entity.pdbx_description
1 polymer ?
#
loop_
_entity_poly.entity_id
_entity_poly.type
_entity_poly.pdbx_seq_one_letter_code
_entity_poly.pdbx_strand_id
1 'polypeptide(L)'
;QIRVNVVNPDAVLRGSKIWTGEWKEQRAAAYKMSTDDLEEHYRSRSMLKRSVFPEDIAEAIYFLASDMSAKSTGNIINVDAGNAQSFTR
;
A
#
# COMPACT_ATOMS: atom_id res chain seq x y z
N GLN A 1 12.83 7.24 -24.55
CA GLN A 1 12.74 5.88 -23.95
C GLN A 1 11.43 5.81 -23.17
N ILE A 2 10.70 4.69 -23.24
CA ILE A 2 9.50 4.46 -22.42
C ILE A 2 9.85 3.39 -21.38
N ARG A 3 9.52 3.64 -20.11
CA ARG A 3 9.68 2.70 -18.99
C ARG A 3 8.30 2.38 -18.43
N VAL A 4 8.09 1.14 -18.02
CA VAL A 4 6.83 0.66 -17.44
C VAL A 4 7.15 -0.07 -16.16
N ASN A 5 6.58 0.38 -15.05
CA ASN A 5 6.76 -0.21 -13.72
C ASN A 5 5.42 -0.19 -12.97
N VAL A 6 5.32 -0.90 -11.86
CA VAL A 6 4.13 -0.98 -11.02
C VAL A 6 4.47 -0.45 -9.63
N VAL A 7 3.56 0.35 -9.06
CA VAL A 7 3.54 0.62 -7.62
C VAL A 7 2.39 -0.21 -7.04
N ASN A 8 2.70 -1.07 -6.07
CA ASN A 8 1.78 -2.02 -5.46
C ASN A 8 1.49 -1.61 -4.00
N PRO A 9 0.47 -0.77 -3.75
CA PRO A 9 0.14 -0.28 -2.43
C PRO A 9 -0.68 -1.30 -1.62
N ASP A 10 -0.59 -1.21 -0.30
CA ASP A 10 -1.49 -1.91 0.62
C ASP A 10 -1.83 -1.01 1.82
N ALA A 11 -2.96 -1.28 2.48
CA ALA A 11 -3.36 -0.63 3.72
C ALA A 11 -3.35 0.92 3.73
N VAL A 12 -3.61 1.56 2.60
CA VAL A 12 -3.78 3.03 2.51
C VAL A 12 -5.20 3.40 2.94
N LEU A 13 -5.41 3.56 4.25
CA LEU A 13 -6.72 3.85 4.84
C LEU A 13 -7.02 5.36 4.88
N ARG A 14 -6.03 6.16 5.28
CA ARG A 14 -6.19 7.62 5.43
C ARG A 14 -6.45 8.28 4.07
N GLY A 15 -7.52 9.08 4.02
CA GLY A 15 -7.86 9.89 2.84
C GLY A 15 -8.36 9.07 1.64
N SER A 16 -8.59 7.76 1.81
CA SER A 16 -9.01 6.88 0.74
C SER A 16 -10.52 6.66 0.77
N LYS A 17 -11.18 6.99 -0.35
CA LYS A 17 -12.66 6.94 -0.48
C LYS A 17 -13.24 5.52 -0.38
N ILE A 18 -12.43 4.50 -0.64
CA ILE A 18 -12.87 3.10 -0.46
C ILE A 18 -12.97 2.71 1.03
N TRP A 19 -12.44 3.52 1.95
CA TRP A 19 -12.46 3.25 3.39
C TRP A 19 -13.46 4.13 4.17
N THR A 20 -14.31 4.90 3.49
CA THR A 20 -15.25 5.83 4.15
C THR A 20 -16.70 5.34 4.20
N GLY A 21 -16.97 4.06 3.91
CA GLY A 21 -18.34 3.53 3.86
C GLY A 21 -18.43 2.03 4.06
N GLU A 22 -19.44 1.39 3.45
CA GLU A 22 -19.79 -0.03 3.61
C GLU A 22 -18.59 -0.98 3.47
N TRP A 23 -17.62 -0.64 2.61
CA TRP A 23 -16.43 -1.46 2.41
C TRP A 23 -15.56 -1.59 3.68
N LYS A 24 -15.44 -0.52 4.48
CA LYS A 24 -14.74 -0.54 5.78
C LYS A 24 -15.46 -1.48 6.75
N GLU A 25 -16.79 -1.39 6.80
CA GLU A 25 -17.64 -2.24 7.67
C GLU A 25 -17.57 -3.72 7.26
N GLN A 26 -17.69 -4.01 5.96
CA GLN A 26 -17.55 -5.37 5.42
C GLN A 26 -16.19 -5.97 5.76
N ARG A 27 -15.11 -5.19 5.67
CA ARG A 27 -13.77 -5.65 6.04
C ARG A 27 -13.61 -5.88 7.53
N ALA A 28 -14.12 -4.98 8.37
CA ALA A 28 -14.12 -5.15 9.82
C ALA A 28 -14.89 -6.42 10.23
N ALA A 29 -16.06 -6.65 9.64
CA ALA A 29 -16.88 -7.84 9.87
C ALA A 29 -16.17 -9.13 9.45
N ALA A 30 -15.48 -9.13 8.30
CA ALA A 30 -14.70 -10.28 7.83
C ALA A 30 -13.59 -10.68 8.81
N TYR A 31 -12.99 -9.70 9.49
CA TYR A 31 -11.97 -9.93 10.52
C TYR A 31 -12.52 -10.01 11.95
N LYS A 32 -13.85 -9.93 12.13
CA LYS A 32 -14.53 -9.94 13.43
C LYS A 32 -13.97 -8.89 14.41
N MET A 33 -13.72 -7.68 13.92
CA MET A 33 -13.18 -6.56 14.70
C MET A 33 -13.98 -5.27 14.50
N SER A 34 -13.70 -4.23 15.29
CA SER A 34 -14.24 -2.89 15.06
C SER A 34 -13.63 -2.26 13.81
N THR A 35 -14.34 -1.32 13.18
CA THR A 35 -13.79 -0.51 12.09
C THR A 35 -12.63 0.36 12.55
N ASP A 36 -12.56 0.70 13.84
CA ASP A 36 -11.46 1.48 14.42
C ASP A 36 -10.18 0.64 14.61
N ASP A 37 -10.32 -0.69 14.75
CA ASP A 37 -9.18 -1.60 14.92
C ASP A 37 -8.50 -1.95 13.59
N LEU A 38 -9.13 -1.65 12.46
CA LEU A 38 -8.63 -2.04 11.13
C LEU A 38 -7.24 -1.46 10.84
N GLU A 39 -6.99 -0.20 11.20
CA GLU A 39 -5.69 0.43 10.94
C GLU A 39 -4.57 -0.28 11.72
N GLU A 40 -4.82 -0.56 13.01
CA GLU A 40 -3.88 -1.30 13.85
C GLU A 40 -3.71 -2.74 13.35
N HIS A 41 -4.78 -3.39 12.88
CA HIS A 41 -4.71 -4.72 12.29
C HIS A 41 -3.80 -4.75 11.06
N TYR A 42 -3.97 -3.80 10.13
CA TYR A 42 -3.13 -3.73 8.94
C TYR A 42 -1.67 -3.41 9.28
N ARG A 43 -1.45 -2.47 10.21
CA ARG A 43 -0.11 -2.14 10.73
C ARG A 43 0.55 -3.36 11.38
N SER A 44 -0.17 -4.07 12.23
CA SER A 44 0.35 -5.25 12.94
C SER A 44 0.54 -6.46 12.03
N ARG A 45 -0.11 -6.51 10.86
CA ARG A 45 0.13 -7.54 9.84
C ARG A 45 1.43 -7.34 9.07
N SER A 46 1.84 -6.09 8.83
CA SER A 46 3.04 -5.78 8.04
C SER A 46 4.32 -6.10 8.82
N MET A 47 5.43 -6.39 8.13
CA MET A 47 6.69 -6.71 8.82
C MET A 47 7.31 -5.49 9.52
N LEU A 48 7.17 -4.30 8.93
CA LEU A 48 7.77 -3.08 9.46
C LEU A 48 6.94 -2.41 10.55
N LYS A 49 5.70 -2.86 10.77
CA LYS A 49 4.75 -2.27 11.76
C LYS A 49 4.54 -0.77 11.56
N ARG A 50 4.52 -0.32 10.31
CA ARG A 50 4.28 1.08 9.93
C ARG A 50 2.95 1.23 9.19
N SER A 51 2.30 2.36 9.42
CA SER A 51 1.18 2.79 8.60
C SER A 51 1.68 3.23 7.23
N VAL A 52 0.85 3.05 6.20
CA VAL A 52 1.13 3.48 4.83
C VAL A 52 0.14 4.58 4.47
N PHE A 53 0.66 5.68 3.94
CA PHE A 53 -0.09 6.88 3.61
C PHE A 53 -0.05 7.20 2.11
N PRO A 54 -0.97 8.03 1.60
CA PRO A 54 -0.96 8.46 0.21
C PRO A 54 0.38 9.07 -0.24
N GLU A 55 1.07 9.76 0.66
CA GLU A 55 2.37 10.40 0.39
C GLU A 55 3.47 9.36 0.11
N ASP A 56 3.47 8.22 0.83
CA ASP A 56 4.42 7.12 0.57
C ASP A 56 4.23 6.55 -0.83
N ILE A 57 2.97 6.46 -1.30
CA ILE A 57 2.66 6.01 -2.66
C ILE A 57 3.16 7.04 -3.68
N ALA A 58 2.93 8.33 -3.41
CA ALA A 58 3.38 9.41 -4.27
C ALA A 58 4.91 9.45 -4.41
N GLU A 59 5.65 9.20 -3.33
CA GLU A 59 7.12 9.13 -3.36
C GLU A 59 7.63 7.98 -4.24
N ALA A 60 7.02 6.79 -4.15
CA ALA A 60 7.39 5.66 -5.00
C ALA A 60 7.08 5.93 -6.49
N ILE A 61 5.94 6.56 -6.77
CA ILE A 61 5.59 7.01 -8.13
C ILE A 61 6.61 8.02 -8.63
N TYR A 62 6.96 9.02 -7.80
CA TYR A 62 7.93 10.05 -8.17
C TYR A 62 9.30 9.44 -8.47
N PHE A 63 9.79 8.52 -7.65
CA PHE A 63 11.03 7.78 -7.91
C PHE A 63 11.00 7.09 -9.28
N LEU A 64 9.93 6.35 -9.57
CA LEU A 64 9.76 5.65 -10.84
C LEU A 64 9.58 6.59 -12.05
N ALA A 65 9.00 7.77 -11.86
CA ALA A 65 8.85 8.77 -12.90
C ALA A 65 10.15 9.56 -13.17
N SER A 66 10.99 9.74 -12.16
CA SER A 66 12.23 10.52 -12.22
C SER A 66 13.38 9.80 -12.93
N ASP A 67 14.44 10.56 -13.23
CA ASP A 67 15.69 10.03 -13.79
C ASP A 67 16.47 9.13 -12.81
N MET A 68 16.13 9.15 -11.51
CA MET A 68 16.76 8.27 -10.52
C MET A 68 16.55 6.78 -10.83
N SER A 69 15.49 6.46 -11.57
CA SER A 69 15.16 5.11 -12.02
C SER A 69 15.33 4.93 -13.55
N ALA A 70 16.13 5.78 -14.21
CA ALA A 70 16.28 5.79 -15.67
C ALA A 70 16.71 4.43 -16.28
N LYS A 71 17.39 3.58 -15.50
CA LYS A 71 17.84 2.25 -15.91
C LYS A 71 16.92 1.10 -15.44
N SER A 72 15.75 1.40 -14.86
CA SER A 72 14.82 0.42 -14.30
C SER A 72 13.46 0.44 -15.00
N THR A 73 13.07 -0.72 -15.54
CA THR A 73 11.74 -1.00 -16.12
C THR A 73 11.34 -2.45 -15.80
N GLY A 74 10.03 -2.74 -15.76
CA GLY A 74 9.48 -4.05 -15.43
C GLY A 74 9.45 -4.37 -13.93
N ASN A 75 9.70 -3.39 -13.07
CA ASN A 75 9.72 -3.60 -11.62
C ASN A 75 8.33 -3.48 -11.01
N ILE A 76 8.13 -4.20 -9.91
CA ILE A 76 7.03 -3.99 -8.96
C ILE A 76 7.65 -3.42 -7.69
N ILE A 77 7.26 -2.21 -7.32
CA ILE A 77 7.63 -1.59 -6.04
C ILE A 77 6.46 -1.74 -5.09
N ASN A 78 6.64 -2.59 -4.08
CA ASN A 78 5.70 -2.73 -2.98
C ASN A 78 5.81 -1.55 -2.03
N VAL A 79 4.68 -0.90 -1.74
CA VAL A 79 4.58 0.18 -0.73
C VAL A 79 3.49 -0.22 0.25
N ASP A 80 3.84 -1.16 1.13
CA ASP A 80 2.89 -1.92 1.95
C ASP A 80 3.41 -2.22 3.36
N ALA A 81 4.49 -1.54 3.77
CA ALA A 81 5.22 -1.78 5.02
C ALA A 81 5.72 -3.24 5.20
N GLY A 82 5.93 -3.97 4.10
CA GLY A 82 6.47 -5.32 4.10
C GLY A 82 5.38 -6.38 4.28
N ASN A 83 4.35 -6.36 3.44
CA ASN A 83 3.38 -7.46 3.38
C ASN A 83 4.02 -8.69 2.71
N ALA A 84 4.36 -9.73 3.48
CA ALA A 84 5.06 -10.91 2.93
C ALA A 84 4.31 -11.62 1.78
N GLN A 85 3.00 -11.45 1.66
CA GLN A 85 2.20 -12.02 0.57
C GLN A 85 2.42 -11.29 -0.77
N SER A 86 2.90 -10.05 -0.76
CA SER A 86 3.13 -9.24 -1.96
C SER A 86 4.53 -9.44 -2.57
N PHE A 87 5.39 -10.24 -1.93
CA PHE A 87 6.77 -10.42 -2.37
C PHE A 87 6.79 -11.18 -3.69
N THR A 88 7.34 -10.53 -4.71
CA THR A 88 7.56 -11.12 -6.02
C THR A 88 8.50 -12.31 -5.90
N ARG A 89 8.15 -13.43 -6.56
CA ARG A 89 8.95 -14.64 -6.63
C ARG A 89 9.39 -14.90 -8.06
#